data_AF-A0A0W8GA32-F1
#
_entry.id   AF-A0A0W8GA32-F1
#
_cell.length_a   1.000
_cell.length_b   1.000
_cell.length_c   1.000
_cell.angle_alpha   90.00
_cell.angle_beta   90.00
_cell.angle_gamma   90.00
#
_symmetry.space_group_name_H-M   'P 1'
#
loop_
_entity.id
_entity.type
_entity.pdbx_description
1 polymer ?
#
loop_
_entity_poly.entity_id
_entity_poly.type
_entity_poly.pdbx_seq_one_letter_code
_entity_poly.pdbx_strand_id
1 'polypeptide(L)'
;MAKKVRSVRVPVELAELDLSALVRECASHLRDLESAVLLSSQGNREAADALVKARRADLGRRVGNLVWEARLRHQEAAKAAPEK
;
A
#
# COMPACT_ATOMS: atom_id res chain seq x y z
N MET A 1 6.65 29.92 -9.05
CA MET A 1 5.46 29.58 -9.87
C MET A 1 4.67 28.49 -9.15
N ALA A 2 3.51 28.84 -8.57
CA ALA A 2 2.64 27.86 -7.92
C ALA A 2 2.00 26.97 -8.99
N LYS A 3 2.37 25.68 -9.03
CA LYS A 3 1.68 24.70 -9.89
C LYS A 3 0.22 24.64 -9.42
N LYS A 4 -0.71 25.24 -10.18
CA LYS A 4 -2.15 25.02 -10.01
C LYS A 4 -2.40 23.53 -10.21
N VAL A 5 -2.46 22.78 -9.11
CA VAL A 5 -2.88 21.38 -9.14
C VAL A 5 -4.37 21.43 -9.48
N ARG A 6 -4.70 21.18 -10.75
CA ARG A 6 -6.09 20.91 -11.12
C ARG A 6 -6.48 19.66 -10.35
N SER A 7 -7.55 19.73 -9.57
CA SER A 7 -8.15 18.56 -8.94
C SER A 7 -8.59 17.61 -10.06
N VAL A 8 -7.77 16.61 -10.35
CA VAL A 8 -8.10 15.58 -11.33
C VAL A 8 -9.03 14.61 -10.61
N ARG A 9 -10.23 14.39 -11.16
CA ARG A 9 -11.11 13.33 -10.64
C ARG A 9 -10.41 12.00 -10.82
N VAL A 10 -10.50 11.14 -9.81
CA VAL A 10 -10.02 9.77 -9.90
C VAL A 10 -10.86 9.06 -10.97
N PRO A 11 -10.24 8.53 -12.03
CA PRO A 11 -10.90 7.67 -13.01
C PRO A 11 -11.62 6.50 -12.32
N VAL A 12 -12.80 6.11 -12.82
CA VAL A 12 -13.63 5.06 -12.19
C VAL A 12 -12.86 3.75 -12.08
N GLU A 13 -12.01 3.46 -13.07
CA GLU A 13 -11.19 2.25 -13.15
C GLU A 13 -10.13 2.20 -12.01
N LEU A 14 -9.69 3.37 -11.54
CA LEU A 14 -8.80 3.47 -10.37
C LEU A 14 -9.57 3.42 -9.05
N ALA A 15 -10.84 3.80 -9.04
CA ALA A 15 -11.71 3.72 -7.88
C ALA A 15 -12.17 2.28 -7.57
N GLU A 16 -12.15 1.40 -8.57
CA GLU A 16 -12.51 -0.02 -8.46
C GLU A 16 -11.35 -0.93 -8.03
N LEU A 17 -10.20 -0.37 -7.63
CA LEU A 17 -9.06 -1.16 -7.18
C LEU A 17 -9.44 -1.99 -5.94
N ASP A 18 -9.31 -3.31 -6.01
CA ASP A 18 -9.56 -4.17 -4.85
C ASP A 18 -8.45 -4.00 -3.81
N LEU A 19 -8.80 -3.40 -2.67
CA LEU A 19 -7.91 -3.18 -1.54
C LEU A 19 -8.05 -4.26 -0.45
N SER A 20 -8.92 -5.25 -0.64
CA SER A 20 -9.26 -6.24 0.40
C SER A 20 -8.03 -6.98 0.92
N ALA A 21 -7.10 -7.34 0.03
CA ALA A 21 -5.85 -7.99 0.39
C ALA A 21 -4.96 -7.07 1.27
N LEU A 22 -4.85 -5.79 0.93
CA LEU A 22 -4.08 -4.81 1.70
C LEU A 22 -4.68 -4.61 3.10
N VAL A 23 -6.00 -4.52 3.19
CA VAL A 23 -6.71 -4.37 4.48
C VAL A 23 -6.49 -5.60 5.37
N ARG A 24 -6.54 -6.82 4.81
CA ARG A 24 -6.26 -8.05 5.55
C ARG A 24 -4.83 -8.09 6.09
N GLU A 25 -3.85 -7.63 5.31
CA GLU A 25 -2.46 -7.55 5.74
C GLU A 25 -2.25 -6.53 6.86
N CYS A 26 -2.88 -5.36 6.77
CA CYS A 26 -2.87 -4.38 7.86
C CYS A 26 -3.41 -5.00 9.16
N ALA A 27 -4.51 -5.76 9.08
CA ALA A 27 -5.06 -6.46 10.24
C ALA A 27 -4.09 -7.53 10.80
N SER A 28 -3.34 -8.21 9.93
CA SER A 28 -2.28 -9.13 10.37
C SER A 28 -1.14 -8.40 11.08
N HIS A 29 -0.69 -7.26 10.54
CA HIS A 29 0.39 -6.46 11.13
C HIS A 29 0.02 -5.87 12.49
N LEU A 30 -1.27 -5.59 12.75
CA LEU A 30 -1.72 -5.17 14.09
C LEU A 30 -1.44 -6.26 15.15
N ARG A 31 -1.56 -7.54 14.79
CA ARG A 31 -1.19 -8.66 15.69
C ARG A 31 0.31 -8.77 15.88
N ASP A 32 1.09 -8.44 14.84
CA ASP A 32 2.55 -8.42 14.94
C ASP A 32 3.05 -7.35 15.93
N LEU A 33 2.27 -6.30 16.21
CA LEU A 33 2.60 -5.32 17.26
C LEU A 33 2.58 -5.95 18.64
N GLU A 34 1.62 -6.82 18.93
CA GLU A 34 1.56 -7.57 20.18
C GLU A 34 2.78 -8.50 20.31
N SER A 35 3.15 -9.18 19.22
CA SER A 35 4.38 -9.98 19.14
C SER A 35 5.64 -9.15 19.40
N ALA A 36 5.73 -7.93 18.84
CA ALA A 36 6.86 -7.04 19.07
C ALA A 36 6.95 -6.59 20.53
N VAL A 37 5.80 -6.27 21.16
CA VAL A 37 5.73 -5.94 22.59
C VAL A 37 6.20 -7.13 23.44
N LEU A 38 5.76 -8.35 23.12
CA LEU A 38 6.17 -9.56 23.81
C LEU A 38 7.69 -9.78 23.69
N LEU A 39 8.25 -9.69 22.48
CA LEU A 39 9.70 -9.83 22.24
C LEU A 39 10.50 -8.81 23.06
N SER A 40 10.05 -7.54 23.07
CA SER A 40 10.67 -6.48 23.86
C SER A 40 10.62 -6.77 25.36
N SER A 41 9.48 -7.28 25.85
CA SER A 41 9.28 -7.64 27.27
C SER A 41 10.17 -8.80 27.72
N GLN A 42 10.52 -9.70 26.80
CA GLN A 42 11.45 -10.81 27.00
C GLN A 42 12.93 -10.38 26.89
N GLY A 43 13.20 -9.08 26.73
CA GLY A 43 14.54 -8.54 26.57
C GLY A 43 15.08 -8.58 25.14
N ASN A 44 14.31 -9.09 24.17
CA ASN A 44 14.71 -9.19 22.78
C ASN A 44 14.25 -7.97 21.96
N ARG A 45 14.80 -6.80 22.30
CA ARG A 45 14.48 -5.53 21.64
C ARG A 45 14.87 -5.49 20.17
N GLU A 46 16.00 -6.10 19.83
CA GLU A 46 16.49 -6.13 18.45
C GLU A 46 15.53 -6.90 17.53
N ALA A 47 15.03 -8.06 17.98
CA ALA A 47 14.03 -8.80 17.22
C ALA A 47 12.70 -8.04 17.09
N ALA A 48 12.27 -7.35 18.15
CA ALA A 48 11.06 -6.51 18.10
C ALA A 48 11.19 -5.41 17.04
N ASP A 49 12.31 -4.69 17.02
CA ASP A 49 12.59 -3.63 16.05
C ASP A 49 12.72 -4.20 14.63
N ALA A 50 13.38 -5.36 14.48
CA ALA A 50 13.51 -6.03 13.19
C ALA A 50 12.14 -6.45 12.64
N LEU A 51 11.26 -6.99 13.48
CA LEU A 51 9.90 -7.37 13.10
C LEU A 51 9.12 -6.17 12.57
N VAL A 52 9.09 -5.07 13.31
CA VAL A 52 8.35 -3.85 12.91
C VAL A 52 8.93 -3.25 11.62
N LYS A 53 10.26 -3.19 11.48
CA LYS A 53 10.92 -2.70 10.26
C LYS A 53 10.58 -3.57 9.05
N ALA A 54 10.61 -4.89 9.21
CA ALA A 54 10.27 -5.84 8.15
C ALA A 54 8.81 -5.66 7.68
N ARG A 55 7.86 -5.50 8.61
CA ARG A 55 6.45 -5.27 8.26
C ARG A 55 6.22 -3.94 7.56
N ARG A 56 6.87 -2.86 8.02
CA ARG A 56 6.82 -1.56 7.34
C ARG A 56 7.33 -1.64 5.90
N ALA A 57 8.45 -2.33 5.69
CA ALA A 57 9.01 -2.52 4.35
C ALA A 57 8.08 -3.36 3.46
N ASP A 58 7.47 -4.42 4.00
CA ASP A 58 6.53 -5.25 3.25
C ASP A 58 5.29 -4.47 2.81
N LEU A 59 4.66 -3.73 3.73
CA LEU A 59 3.50 -2.91 3.43
C LEU A 59 3.82 -1.85 2.36
N GLY A 60 4.97 -1.20 2.47
CA GLY A 60 5.44 -0.22 1.48
C GLY A 60 5.59 -0.83 0.08
N ARG A 61 6.16 -2.04 -0.03
CA ARG A 61 6.28 -2.76 -1.31
C ARG A 61 4.92 -3.09 -1.90
N ARG A 62 3.98 -3.58 -1.09
CA ARG A 62 2.62 -3.94 -1.55
C ARG A 62 1.84 -2.74 -2.06
N VAL A 63 1.86 -1.64 -1.32
CA VAL A 63 1.22 -0.39 -1.75
C VAL A 63 1.87 0.11 -3.05
N GLY A 64 3.20 0.08 -3.14
CA GLY A 64 3.91 0.46 -4.36
C GLY A 64 3.49 -0.38 -5.59
N ASN A 65 3.37 -1.69 -5.42
CA ASN A 65 2.92 -2.60 -6.49
C ASN A 65 1.48 -2.30 -6.91
N LEU A 66 0.56 -2.10 -5.96
CA LEU A 66 -0.83 -1.75 -6.26
C LEU A 66 -0.93 -0.46 -7.07
N VAL A 67 -0.17 0.58 -6.70
CA VAL A 67 -0.13 1.85 -7.44
C VAL A 67 0.45 1.66 -8.85
N TRP A 68 1.48 0.84 -8.98
CA TRP A 68 2.08 0.51 -10.28
C TRP A 68 1.11 -0.23 -11.20
N GLU A 69 0.44 -1.27 -10.69
CA GLU A 69 -0.58 -2.02 -11.44
C GLU A 69 -1.75 -1.12 -11.84
N ALA A 70 -2.22 -0.28 -10.92
CA ALA A 70 -3.28 0.68 -11.17
C ALA A 70 -2.90 1.64 -12.31
N ARG A 71 -1.65 2.14 -12.32
CA ARG A 71 -1.11 2.95 -13.42
C ARG A 71 -1.15 2.19 -14.75
N LEU A 72 -0.70 0.93 -14.79
CA LEU A 72 -0.68 0.14 -16.01
C LEU A 72 -2.10 -0.05 -16.57
N ARG A 73 -3.06 -0.44 -15.72
CA ARG A 73 -4.48 -0.58 -16.10
C ARG A 73 -5.06 0.71 -16.65
N HIS A 74 -4.73 1.85 -16.03
CA HIS A 74 -5.20 3.15 -16.53
C HIS A 74 -4.59 3.50 -17.89
N GLN A 75 -3.32 3.17 -18.13
CA GLN A 75 -2.68 3.37 -19.44
C GLN A 75 -3.27 2.45 -20.52
N GLU A 76 -3.62 1.22 -20.18
CA GLU A 76 -4.29 0.28 -21.09
C GLU A 76 -5.70 0.76 -21.44
N ALA A 77 -6.49 1.18 -20.45
CA ALA A 77 -7.82 1.74 -20.66
C ALA A 77 -7.78 2.99 -21.56
N ALA A 78 -6.81 3.88 -21.34
CA ALA A 78 -6.62 5.07 -22.17
C ALA A 78 -6.24 4.74 -23.62
N LYS A 79 -5.51 3.65 -23.87
CA LYS A 79 -5.18 3.19 -25.23
C LYS A 79 -6.36 2.50 -25.92
N ALA A 80 -7.21 1.82 -25.14
CA ALA A 80 -8.38 1.09 -25.64
C ALA A 80 -9.57 1.99 -25.99
N ALA A 81 -9.56 3.25 -25.56
CA ALA A 81 -10.52 4.27 -25.95
C ALA A 81 -9.89 5.24 -26.98
N PRO A 82 -9.74 4.86 -28.27
CA PRO A 82 -9.45 5.85 -29.29
C PRO A 82 -10.63 6.82 -29.39
N GLU A 83 -10.31 8.11 -29.48
CA GLU A 83 -11.24 9.24 -29.59
C GLU A 83 -12.43 8.93 -30.52
N LYS A 84 -13.64 9.27 -30.06
CA LYS A 84 -14.76 9.57 -30.94
C LYS A 84 -14.73 11.05 -31.28
#